data_AF-A4BNC1-F1
#
_entry.id   AF-A4BNC1-F1
#
_cell.length_a   1.000
_cell.length_b   1.000
_cell.length_c   1.000
_cell.angle_alpha   90.00
_cell.angle_beta   90.00
_cell.angle_gamma   90.00
#
_symmetry.space_group_name_H-M   'P 1'
#
loop_
_entity.id
_entity.type
_entity.pdbx_description
1 polymer ?
#
loop_
_entity_poly.entity_id
_entity_poly.type
_entity_poly.pdbx_seq_one_letter_code
_entity_poly.pdbx_strand_id
1 'polypeptide(L)' 'MRGPPRDFTHSKVMTWVAFDRAVKAIGHFGLEGDAAHWRALRETVHSEVCDNGFSERRNAFVQYYGGETLDAAGRLPAA' A
#
# COMPACT_ATOMS: atom_id res chain seq x y z
N MET A 1 10.85 18.77 -4.22
CA MET A 1 10.69 18.45 -5.66
C MET A 1 9.83 17.19 -5.75
N ARG A 2 8.69 17.21 -6.47
CA ARG A 2 7.93 15.98 -6.72
C ARG A 2 8.72 15.16 -7.73
N GLY A 3 9.15 13.96 -7.34
CA GLY A 3 9.75 13.01 -8.26
C GLY A 3 8.75 12.56 -9.34
N PRO A 4 9.18 11.69 -10.27
CA PRO A 4 8.26 11.12 -11.26
C PRO A 4 7.07 10.45 -10.55
N PRO A 5 5.88 10.40 -11.19
CA PRO A 5 4.74 9.68 -10.64
C PRO A 5 5.13 8.22 -10.44
N ARG A 6 4.95 7.72 -9.21
CA ARG A 6 5.24 6.35 -8.81
C ARG A 6 4.10 5.83 -7.94
N ASP A 7 3.76 4.56 -8.15
CA ASP A 7 2.86 3.83 -7.25
C ASP A 7 3.63 3.43 -6.00
N PHE A 8 3.56 4.26 -4.96
CA PHE A 8 4.20 3.98 -3.69
C PHE A 8 3.44 2.90 -2.94
N THR A 9 4.16 1.84 -2.55
CA THR A 9 3.60 0.71 -1.79
C THR A 9 2.95 1.18 -0.50
N HIS A 10 3.58 2.13 0.21
CA HIS A 10 3.01 2.72 1.42
C HIS A 10 1.64 3.36 1.17
N SER A 11 1.48 4.12 0.08
CA SER A 11 0.20 4.75 -0.25
C SER A 11 -0.88 3.70 -0.53
N LYS A 12 -0.54 2.63 -1.24
CA LYS A 12 -1.47 1.52 -1.54
C LYS A 12 -1.86 0.74 -0.29
N VAL A 13 -0.91 0.48 0.62
CA VAL A 13 -1.20 -0.10 1.94
C VAL A 13 -2.16 0.78 2.73
N MET A 14 -1.97 2.11 2.73
CA MET A 14 -2.88 3.02 3.42
C MET A 14 -4.29 3.03 2.80
N THR A 15 -4.40 2.88 1.48
CA THR A 15 -5.69 2.67 0.80
C THR A 15 -6.36 1.37 1.27
N TRP A 16 -5.60 0.27 1.36
CA TRP A 16 -6.12 -0.99 1.91
C TRP A 16 -6.61 -0.85 3.36
N VAL A 17 -5.84 -0.16 4.22
CA VAL A 17 -6.24 0.13 5.60
C VAL A 17 -7.55 0.91 5.64
N ALA A 18 -7.74 1.90 4.76
CA ALA A 18 -8.98 2.67 4.70
C ALA A 18 -10.19 1.77 4.41
N PHE A 19 -10.09 0.83 3.46
CA PHE A 19 -11.16 -0.13 3.21
C PHE A 19 -11.38 -1.09 4.37
N ASP A 20 -10.32 -1.60 5.00
CA ASP A 20 -10.43 -2.43 6.21
C ASP A 20 -11.16 -1.70 7.34
N ARG A 21 -10.89 -0.41 7.53
CA ARG A 21 -11.61 0.41 8.51
C ARG A 21 -13.06 0.64 8.11
N ALA A 22 -13.37 0.88 6.84
CA ALA A 22 -14.75 1.03 6.37
C ALA A 22 -15.59 -0.23 6.64
N VAL A 23 -15.06 -1.41 6.32
CA VAL A 23 -15.71 -2.70 6.61
C VAL A 23 -15.98 -2.87 8.10
N LYS A 24 -14.97 -2.59 8.95
CA LYS A 24 -15.11 -2.67 10.41
C LYS A 24 -16.12 -1.65 10.93
N ALA A 25 -16.17 -0.47 10.34
CA ALA A 25 -17.06 0.58 10.81
C ALA A 25 -18.53 0.25 10.52
N ILE A 26 -18.83 -0.27 9.33
CA ILE A 26 -20.16 -0.76 8.99
C ILE A 26 -20.56 -1.95 9.88
N GLY A 27 -19.65 -2.92 10.03
CA GLY A 27 -19.94 -4.16 10.77
C GLY A 27 -20.05 -3.99 12.29
N HIS A 28 -19.22 -3.15 12.91
CA HIS A 28 -19.18 -3.00 14.38
C HIS A 28 -19.96 -1.79 14.90
N PHE A 29 -20.05 -0.71 14.13
CA PHE A 29 -20.72 0.53 14.57
C PHE A 29 -22.07 0.76 13.88
N GLY A 30 -22.49 -0.14 13.00
CA GLY A 30 -23.79 -0.05 12.33
C GLY A 30 -23.90 1.16 11.39
N LEU A 31 -22.77 1.67 10.88
CA LEU A 31 -22.79 2.72 9.88
C LEU A 31 -23.44 2.22 8.60
N GLU A 32 -24.20 3.10 7.93
CA GLU A 32 -24.78 2.78 6.62
C GLU A 32 -23.67 2.61 5.58
N GLY A 33 -23.71 1.50 4.84
CA GLY A 33 -22.79 1.23 3.74
C GLY A 33 -22.79 -0.21 3.28
N ASP A 34 -22.29 -0.45 2.07
CA ASP A 34 -22.18 -1.79 1.50
C ASP A 34 -20.88 -2.47 1.96
N ALA A 35 -20.95 -3.17 3.10
CA ALA A 35 -19.82 -3.90 3.65
C ALA A 35 -19.26 -4.98 2.69
N ALA A 36 -20.11 -5.58 1.84
CA ALA A 36 -19.67 -6.60 0.90
C ALA A 36 -18.83 -5.98 -0.22
N HIS A 37 -19.26 -4.84 -0.75
CA HIS A 37 -18.49 -4.07 -1.73
C HIS A 37 -17.13 -3.62 -1.16
N TRP A 38 -17.11 -3.06 0.06
CA TRP A 38 -15.87 -2.62 0.69
C TRP A 38 -14.91 -3.78 0.99
N ARG A 39 -15.45 -4.96 1.33
CA ARG A 39 -14.64 -6.18 1.46
C ARG A 39 -14.01 -6.59 0.14
N ALA A 40 -14.78 -6.58 -0.95
CA ALA A 40 -14.24 -6.93 -2.28
C ALA A 40 -13.12 -5.97 -2.70
N LEU A 41 -13.28 -4.66 -2.47
CA LEU A 41 -12.23 -3.67 -2.74
C LEU A 41 -11.00 -3.88 -1.85
N ARG A 42 -11.19 -4.15 -0.56
CA ARG A 42 -10.11 -4.48 0.37
C ARG A 42 -9.29 -5.67 -0.13
N GLU A 43 -9.94 -6.78 -0.52
CA GLU A 43 -9.23 -7.96 -1.02
C GLU A 43 -8.49 -7.67 -2.34
N THR A 44 -9.09 -6.87 -3.23
CA THR A 44 -8.47 -6.47 -4.50
C THR A 44 -7.17 -5.69 -4.27
N VAL A 45 -7.21 -4.66 -3.41
CA VAL A 45 -6.01 -3.86 -3.11
C VAL A 45 -4.98 -4.67 -2.32
N HIS A 46 -5.42 -5.58 -1.45
CA HIS A 46 -4.51 -6.47 -0.74
C HIS A 46 -3.70 -7.34 -1.72
N SER A 47 -4.38 -7.99 -2.67
CA SER A 47 -3.71 -8.78 -3.72
C SER A 47 -2.75 -7.92 -4.51
N GLU A 48 -3.19 -6.75 -4.99
CA GLU A 48 -2.34 -5.84 -5.76
C GLU A 48 -1.06 -5.45 -5.00
N VAL A 49 -1.17 -5.16 -3.70
CA VAL A 49 -0.03 -4.82 -2.83
C VAL A 49 0.89 -6.01 -2.60
N CYS A 50 0.35 -7.20 -2.39
CA CYS A 50 1.16 -8.41 -2.23
C CYS A 50 1.89 -8.75 -3.53
N ASP A 51 1.21 -8.68 -4.66
CA ASP A 51 1.74 -9.08 -5.97
C ASP A 51 2.80 -8.11 -6.49
N ASN A 52 2.62 -6.79 -6.26
CA ASN A 52 3.49 -5.76 -6.85
C ASN A 52 4.39 -5.04 -5.81
N GLY A 53 3.99 -5.07 -4.55
CA GLY A 53 4.67 -4.37 -3.45
C GLY A 53 5.65 -5.25 -2.70
N PHE A 54 5.59 -6.58 -2.82
CA PHE A 54 6.53 -7.50 -2.17
C PHE A 54 7.60 -7.98 -3.14
N SER A 55 8.87 -7.94 -2.73
CA SER A 55 9.98 -8.49 -3.50
C SER A 55 10.49 -9.77 -2.83
N GLU A 56 10.21 -10.92 -3.44
CA GLU A 56 10.71 -12.22 -2.96
C GLU A 56 12.25 -12.24 -2.87
N ARG A 57 12.92 -11.64 -3.86
CA ARG A 57 14.39 -11.52 -3.90
C ARG A 57 14.97 -10.80 -2.66
N ARG A 58 14.23 -9.86 -2.07
CA ARG A 58 14.63 -9.11 -0.87
C ARG A 58 13.93 -9.59 0.39
N ASN A 59 12.96 -10.50 0.26
CA ASN A 59 12.03 -10.90 1.31
C ASN A 59 11.43 -9.69 2.05
N ALA A 60 11.08 -8.62 1.31
CA ALA A 60 10.67 -7.33 1.88
C ALA A 60 9.79 -6.54 0.92
N PHE A 61 9.02 -5.60 1.46
CA PHE A 61 8.23 -4.65 0.66
C PHE A 61 9.11 -3.59 -0.01
N VAL A 62 8.86 -3.31 -1.28
CA VAL A 62 9.54 -2.26 -2.06
C VAL A 62 8.92 -0.90 -1.80
N GLN A 63 9.68 0.19 -1.99
CA GLN A 63 9.19 1.56 -1.77
C GLN A 63 8.08 1.96 -2.75
N TYR A 64 8.18 1.48 -4.00
CA TYR A 64 7.21 1.69 -5.07
C TYR A 64 7.20 0.48 -6.00
N TYR A 65 6.08 0.23 -6.67
CA TYR A 65 5.90 -0.92 -7.56
C TYR A 65 6.92 -0.91 -8.71
N GLY A 66 7.44 -2.10 -9.05
CA GLY A 66 8.49 -2.27 -10.05
C GLY A 66 9.85 -1.65 -9.65
N GLY A 67 9.98 -1.14 -8.42
CA GLY A 67 11.22 -0.57 -7.91
C GLY A 67 12.16 -1.62 -7.35
N GLU A 68 13.34 -1.76 -7.95
CA GLU A 68 14.44 -2.51 -7.34
C GLU A 68 15.29 -1.66 -6.39
N THR A 69 14.99 -0.37 -6.21
CA THR A 69 15.97 0.55 -5.59
C THR A 69 15.82 0.60 -4.07
N LEU A 70 16.92 0.25 -3.39
CA LEU A 70 17.13 0.46 -1.96
C LEU A 70 16.93 1.95 -1.64
N ASP A 71 16.29 2.25 -0.51
CA ASP A 71 16.23 3.60 0.04
C ASP A 71 17.67 4.02 0.43
N ALA A 72 18.37 4.74 -0.44
CA ALA A 72 19.67 5.31 -0.15
C ALA A 72 19.49 6.72 0.42
N ALA A 73 18.80 6.81 1.56
CA ALA A 73 18.99 7.90 2.50
C ALA A 73 20.41 7.76 3.10
N GLY A 74 21.42 8.29 2.41
CA GLY A 74 22.78 8.31 2.96
C GLY A 74 23.90 8.33 1.93
N ARG A 75 24.18 9.49 1.35
CA ARG A 75 25.57 9.86 1.06
C ARG A 75 25.73 11.36 1.25
N LEU A 76 26.32 11.74 2.39
CA LEU A 76 26.87 13.08 2.57
C LEU A 76 27.92 13.32 1.47
N PRO A 77 27.92 14.48 0.78
CA PRO A 77 29.02 14.81 -0.11
C PRO A 77 30.26 15.07 0.75
N ALA A 78 31.29 14.26 0.55
CA ALA A 78 32.63 14.59 0.99
C ALA A 78 33.23 15.57 -0.03
N ALA A 79 33.42 16.82 0.41
CA ALA A 79 34.54 17.70 0.08
C ALA A 79 34.40 18.99 0.89
#